data_AF-A0A9X3FB86-F1
#
_entry.id   AF-A0A9X3FB86-F1
#
_cell.length_a   1.000
_cell.length_b   1.000
_cell.length_c   1.000
_cell.angle_alpha   90.00
_cell.angle_beta   90.00
_cell.angle_gamma   90.00
#
_symmetry.space_group_name_H-M   'P 1'
#
loop_
_entity.id
_entity.type
_entity.pdbx_description
1 polymer ?
#
loop_
_entity_poly.entity_id
_entity_poly.type
_entity_poly.pdbx_seq_one_letter_code
_entity_poly.pdbx_strand_id
1 'polypeptide(L)'
;MKGFTKTYANYSGSKHLFINSEWLLISLLFGSIGAITWAIRGTAGWGGVDGTVIPGLTWGILWYYIALRKGIDARGIVFWLGLGIALGGELGYGQYTGWIRGNFNVGDEVIAIKPWLGYFWFTICGIGWAAPGGIVLGWALGKSVSVQVWLVRSITFAVLLVLLFSSPAIDWLGEILLKTNCGILFPNIKMGIYTDLGEHLSRTLYTNTQNFAIVVWWILAMFVAAWQRDKTTLISGLILGGGFGIGFMQSAMWTLGYDIAPGYIDWWKVWELNSGFNLGVLYAIVLYWAIHIQSKKNKSEKLENKVNTKPIGINNRMTTLFLAFSGSVLLYFIGFEYFFWTGIALNLFYFLAICFTGFSFSKPESIYDKLKNTSLIYSIFLLIFLLFHGGSERFGIVFNLYELNEVSQYSWPVERIFVFVPIALFITGVVIFKIWKGVKSGYTETRWDLINPKSALRIVDLLTLIGCIGVLSIWPAKISVFYSLFLAIAIYVFNRLEFKYRNE
;
A
#
# COMPACT_ATOMS: atom_id res chain seq x y z
N MET A 1 30.13 -11.50 42.08
CA MET A 1 29.25 -10.69 41.19
C MET A 1 27.77 -10.88 41.53
N LYS A 2 27.35 -10.52 42.75
CA LYS A 2 25.94 -10.40 43.17
C LYS A 2 25.76 -8.94 43.62
N GLY A 3 25.29 -8.06 42.73
CA GLY A 3 25.22 -6.64 43.09
C GLY A 3 24.71 -5.66 42.02
N PHE A 4 23.92 -6.09 41.03
CA PHE A 4 23.46 -5.18 39.96
C PHE A 4 21.99 -5.36 39.54
N THR A 5 21.10 -5.76 40.46
CA THR A 5 19.68 -6.05 40.12
C THR A 5 18.63 -5.23 40.86
N LYS A 6 18.97 -4.10 41.52
CA LYS A 6 18.00 -3.37 42.36
C LYS A 6 17.63 -1.92 41.97
N THR A 7 18.01 -1.42 40.79
CA THR A 7 17.83 0.02 40.47
C THR A 7 16.91 0.34 39.28
N TYR A 8 15.87 -0.47 39.01
CA TYR A 8 14.92 -0.18 37.92
C TYR A 8 13.43 -0.12 38.33
N ALA A 9 13.12 -0.18 39.62
CA ALA A 9 11.72 -0.26 40.07
C ALA A 9 10.98 1.10 40.14
N ASN A 10 11.66 2.26 40.08
CA ASN A 10 11.03 3.57 40.34
C ASN A 10 10.81 4.47 39.12
N TYR A 11 10.95 3.97 37.88
CA TYR A 11 10.73 4.76 36.64
C TYR A 11 9.37 4.46 35.97
N SER A 12 8.26 4.49 36.71
CA SER A 12 6.92 4.39 36.08
C SER A 12 6.53 5.68 35.36
N GLY A 13 7.01 6.85 35.82
CA GLY A 13 6.72 8.15 35.23
C GLY A 13 7.38 8.41 33.87
N SER A 14 8.59 7.91 33.61
CA SER A 14 9.26 8.14 32.31
C SER A 14 8.73 7.25 31.19
N LYS A 15 8.16 6.07 31.51
CA LYS A 15 7.61 5.15 30.50
C LYS A 15 6.45 5.76 29.71
N HIS A 16 5.61 6.57 30.34
CA HIS A 16 4.47 7.20 29.66
C HIS A 16 4.90 8.32 28.69
N LEU A 17 5.80 9.22 29.10
CA LEU A 17 6.39 10.23 28.22
C LEU A 17 7.15 9.60 27.04
N PHE A 18 7.79 8.46 27.27
CA PHE A 18 8.58 7.75 26.28
C PHE A 18 7.74 7.02 25.23
N ILE A 19 6.57 6.52 25.61
CA ILE A 19 5.61 5.89 24.69
C ILE A 19 5.01 6.94 23.74
N ASN A 20 4.67 8.12 24.27
CA ASN A 20 4.03 9.18 23.48
C ASN A 20 4.98 9.74 22.41
N SER A 21 6.28 9.84 22.68
CA SER A 21 7.26 10.33 21.70
C SER A 21 7.52 9.33 20.58
N GLU A 22 7.52 8.02 20.86
CA GLU A 22 7.74 7.00 19.84
C GLU A 22 6.58 6.94 18.84
N TRP A 23 5.34 6.94 19.33
CA TRP A 23 4.15 6.95 18.48
C TRP A 23 4.12 8.17 17.56
N LEU A 24 4.44 9.36 18.09
CA LEU A 24 4.48 10.59 17.31
C LEU A 24 5.54 10.49 16.19
N LEU A 25 6.74 10.01 16.52
CA LEU A 25 7.80 9.81 15.53
C LEU A 25 7.39 8.79 14.46
N ILE A 26 6.81 7.66 14.83
CA ILE A 26 6.35 6.67 13.84
C ILE A 26 5.27 7.28 12.92
N SER A 27 4.33 8.04 13.50
CA SER A 27 3.27 8.72 12.73
C SER A 27 3.82 9.76 11.77
N LEU A 28 4.78 10.58 12.21
CA LEU A 28 5.45 11.56 11.34
C LEU A 28 6.28 10.88 10.24
N LEU A 29 6.95 9.77 10.53
CA LEU A 29 7.72 9.02 9.54
C LEU A 29 6.79 8.45 8.47
N PHE A 30 5.75 7.73 8.87
CA PHE A 30 4.81 7.12 7.93
C PHE A 30 4.03 8.17 7.15
N GLY A 31 3.58 9.23 7.81
CA GLY A 31 2.89 10.34 7.15
C GLY A 31 3.80 11.03 6.13
N SER A 32 5.05 11.37 6.49
CA SER A 32 5.95 12.08 5.58
C SER A 32 6.37 11.24 4.38
N ILE A 33 6.69 9.97 4.60
CA ILE A 33 6.98 9.04 3.50
C ILE A 33 5.73 8.75 2.66
N GLY A 34 4.57 8.69 3.31
CA GLY A 34 3.28 8.62 2.65
C GLY A 34 3.06 9.78 1.71
N ALA A 35 3.23 11.02 2.16
CA ALA A 35 3.10 12.21 1.34
C ALA A 35 4.00 12.12 0.09
N ILE A 36 5.28 11.81 0.28
CA ILE A 36 6.27 11.67 -0.79
C ILE A 36 5.84 10.63 -1.83
N THR A 37 5.60 9.40 -1.39
CA THR A 37 5.29 8.27 -2.29
C THR A 37 3.93 8.42 -2.97
N TRP A 38 2.97 9.08 -2.31
CA TRP A 38 1.67 9.39 -2.90
C TRP A 38 1.72 10.52 -3.93
N ALA A 39 2.61 11.50 -3.75
CA ALA A 39 2.84 12.53 -4.75
C ALA A 39 3.50 12.00 -6.03
N ILE A 40 4.37 10.99 -5.90
CA ILE A 40 4.94 10.25 -7.05
C ILE A 40 3.83 9.53 -7.82
N ARG A 41 2.88 8.90 -7.11
CA ARG A 41 1.80 8.13 -7.74
C ARG A 41 0.97 8.94 -8.75
N GLY A 42 0.79 10.24 -8.54
CA GLY A 42 0.00 11.06 -9.46
C GLY A 42 0.78 11.74 -10.55
N THR A 43 2.07 11.44 -10.73
CA THR A 43 2.85 12.01 -11.83
C THR A 43 2.76 11.08 -13.03
N ALA A 44 2.96 11.62 -14.23
CA ALA A 44 3.06 10.78 -15.42
C ALA A 44 4.17 9.72 -15.21
N GLY A 45 3.95 8.53 -15.76
CA GLY A 45 4.72 7.32 -15.47
C GLY A 45 4.15 6.43 -14.35
N TRP A 46 3.16 6.90 -13.56
CA TRP A 46 2.47 6.12 -12.51
C TRP A 46 0.97 6.46 -12.48
N GLY A 47 0.08 5.46 -12.49
CA GLY A 47 -1.36 5.65 -12.58
C GLY A 47 -2.16 4.48 -12.04
N GLY A 48 -3.31 4.78 -11.44
CA GLY A 48 -4.18 3.76 -10.88
C GLY A 48 -3.47 2.83 -9.88
N VAL A 49 -3.43 1.55 -10.22
CA VAL A 49 -2.91 0.46 -9.38
C VAL A 49 -1.39 0.47 -9.25
N ASP A 50 -0.62 0.80 -10.29
CA ASP A 50 0.83 0.66 -10.26
C ASP A 50 1.52 1.69 -9.35
N GLY A 51 1.01 2.93 -9.38
CA GLY A 51 1.50 4.00 -8.53
C GLY A 51 1.12 3.82 -7.07
N THR A 52 0.08 3.04 -6.76
CA THR A 52 -0.35 2.76 -5.38
C THR A 52 0.39 1.57 -4.75
N VAL A 53 1.03 0.71 -5.56
CA VAL A 53 1.97 -0.31 -5.06
C VAL A 53 3.16 0.33 -4.34
N ILE A 54 3.70 1.43 -4.87
CA ILE A 54 4.89 2.11 -4.34
C ILE A 54 4.73 2.56 -2.88
N PRO A 55 3.73 3.39 -2.51
CA PRO A 55 3.50 3.78 -1.12
C PRO A 55 3.26 2.56 -0.23
N GLY A 56 2.50 1.57 -0.72
CA GLY A 56 2.22 0.36 0.05
C GLY A 56 3.47 -0.49 0.36
N LEU A 57 4.31 -0.77 -0.63
CA LEU A 57 5.56 -1.50 -0.38
C LEU A 57 6.49 -0.69 0.53
N THR A 58 6.52 0.64 0.37
CA THR A 58 7.35 1.52 1.20
C THR A 58 6.91 1.48 2.67
N TRP A 59 5.62 1.67 2.95
CA TRP A 59 5.09 1.52 4.32
C TRP A 59 5.27 0.11 4.85
N GLY A 60 5.13 -0.91 4.00
CA GLY A 60 5.41 -2.30 4.36
C GLY A 60 6.84 -2.52 4.85
N ILE A 61 7.83 -1.97 4.13
CA ILE A 61 9.24 -2.06 4.52
C ILE A 61 9.50 -1.33 5.85
N LEU A 62 8.93 -0.14 6.04
CA LEU A 62 9.03 0.59 7.30
C LEU A 62 8.36 -0.15 8.46
N TRP A 63 7.20 -0.75 8.21
CA TRP A 63 6.50 -1.60 9.17
C TRP A 63 7.36 -2.78 9.58
N TYR A 64 7.93 -3.49 8.60
CA TYR A 64 8.85 -4.59 8.84
C TYR A 64 10.05 -4.14 9.69
N TYR A 65 10.66 -3.01 9.34
CA TYR A 65 11.82 -2.49 10.04
C TYR A 65 11.51 -2.16 11.52
N ILE A 66 10.42 -1.46 11.79
CA ILE A 66 10.01 -1.12 13.17
C ILE A 66 9.64 -2.37 13.96
N ALA A 67 8.88 -3.29 13.36
CA ALA A 67 8.54 -4.56 13.98
C ALA A 67 9.81 -5.37 14.32
N LEU A 68 10.79 -5.41 13.41
CA LEU A 68 12.08 -6.04 13.62
C LEU A 68 12.83 -5.45 14.82
N ARG A 69 12.86 -4.12 14.95
CA ARG A 69 13.43 -3.41 16.11
C ARG A 69 12.75 -3.78 17.43
N LYS A 70 11.48 -4.16 17.40
CA LYS A 70 10.74 -4.68 18.56
C LYS A 70 10.77 -6.20 18.70
N GLY A 71 11.59 -6.90 17.93
CA GLY A 71 11.69 -8.35 17.98
C GLY A 71 10.40 -9.05 17.54
N ILE A 72 9.70 -8.48 16.54
CA ILE A 72 8.50 -9.03 15.89
C ILE A 72 8.84 -9.35 14.43
N ASP A 73 8.51 -10.56 13.97
CA ASP A 73 8.71 -10.92 12.57
C ASP A 73 7.52 -10.47 11.72
N ALA A 74 7.77 -9.50 10.85
CA ALA A 74 6.77 -8.89 9.97
C ALA A 74 7.16 -9.00 8.48
N ARG A 75 8.07 -9.90 8.10
CA ARG A 75 8.58 -10.01 6.72
C ARG A 75 7.46 -10.20 5.68
N GLY A 76 6.43 -10.98 6.01
CA GLY A 76 5.30 -11.22 5.11
C GLY A 76 4.37 -10.01 4.94
N ILE A 77 4.35 -9.05 5.88
CA ILE A 77 3.45 -7.90 5.82
C ILE A 77 3.78 -6.99 4.64
N VAL A 78 5.06 -6.90 4.26
CA VAL A 78 5.50 -5.99 3.19
C VAL A 78 4.73 -6.22 1.89
N PHE A 79 4.68 -7.47 1.46
CA PHE A 79 4.00 -7.85 0.23
C PHE A 79 2.49 -7.61 0.33
N TRP A 80 1.84 -8.06 1.41
CA TRP A 80 0.40 -7.91 1.60
C TRP A 80 -0.06 -6.45 1.70
N LEU A 81 0.73 -5.60 2.36
CA LEU A 81 0.43 -4.17 2.48
C LEU A 81 0.59 -3.47 1.12
N GLY A 82 1.68 -3.78 0.39
CA GLY A 82 1.90 -3.29 -0.97
C GLY A 82 0.76 -3.61 -1.92
N LEU A 83 0.37 -4.88 -1.99
CA LEU A 83 -0.68 -5.33 -2.91
C LEU A 83 -2.08 -4.91 -2.45
N GLY A 84 -2.33 -4.89 -1.14
CA GLY A 84 -3.65 -4.52 -0.61
C GLY A 84 -4.01 -3.06 -0.92
N ILE A 85 -3.05 -2.13 -0.85
CA ILE A 85 -3.26 -0.74 -1.27
C ILE A 85 -3.39 -0.62 -2.78
N ALA A 86 -2.58 -1.40 -3.52
CA ALA A 86 -2.63 -1.40 -4.98
C ALA A 86 -4.04 -1.67 -5.52
N LEU A 87 -4.75 -2.63 -4.93
CA LEU A 87 -6.14 -2.96 -5.30
C LEU A 87 -7.08 -1.76 -5.16
N GLY A 88 -6.87 -0.87 -4.18
CA GLY A 88 -7.66 0.34 -4.03
C GLY A 88 -7.37 1.42 -5.07
N GLY A 89 -6.18 1.37 -5.70
CA GLY A 89 -5.75 2.35 -6.68
C GLY A 89 -6.54 2.36 -7.99
N GLU A 90 -7.31 1.30 -8.26
CA GLU A 90 -8.15 1.17 -9.45
C GLU A 90 -9.37 2.10 -9.43
N LEU A 91 -9.73 2.64 -8.27
CA LEU A 91 -10.96 3.42 -8.12
C LEU A 91 -10.77 4.87 -8.60
N GLY A 92 -11.60 5.27 -9.56
CA GLY A 92 -11.66 6.64 -10.06
C GLY A 92 -12.30 7.63 -9.06
N TYR A 93 -11.87 8.89 -9.13
CA TYR A 93 -12.44 9.98 -8.30
C TYR A 93 -12.35 11.38 -8.90
N GLY A 94 -11.66 11.57 -10.03
CA GLY A 94 -11.34 12.90 -10.57
C GLY A 94 -12.57 13.80 -10.77
N GLN A 95 -13.71 13.22 -11.16
CA GLN A 95 -14.97 13.95 -11.36
C GLN A 95 -15.50 14.64 -10.10
N TYR A 96 -15.24 14.07 -8.91
CA TYR A 96 -15.74 14.61 -7.64
C TYR A 96 -15.10 15.95 -7.29
N THR A 97 -13.93 16.28 -7.85
CA THR A 97 -13.29 17.61 -7.70
C THR A 97 -14.14 18.72 -8.32
N GLY A 98 -14.84 18.44 -9.42
CA GLY A 98 -15.83 19.35 -10.01
C GLY A 98 -17.04 19.49 -9.09
N TRP A 99 -17.48 18.38 -8.49
CA TRP A 99 -18.70 18.36 -7.68
C TRP A 99 -18.56 19.18 -6.42
N ILE A 100 -17.39 19.17 -5.76
CA ILE A 100 -17.08 20.06 -4.62
C ILE A 100 -17.22 21.53 -5.01
N ARG A 101 -16.94 21.89 -6.27
CA ARG A 101 -17.09 23.25 -6.80
C ARG A 101 -18.50 23.55 -7.32
N GLY A 102 -19.43 22.60 -7.19
CA GLY A 102 -20.81 22.74 -7.67
C GLY A 102 -20.99 22.43 -9.16
N ASN A 103 -19.97 21.89 -9.82
CA ASN A 103 -19.96 21.63 -11.26
C ASN A 103 -20.11 20.13 -11.55
N PHE A 104 -21.10 19.76 -12.36
CA PHE A 104 -21.27 18.40 -12.86
C PHE A 104 -21.26 18.40 -14.39
N ASN A 105 -20.22 17.80 -14.97
CA ASN A 105 -20.04 17.77 -16.43
C ASN A 105 -20.91 16.67 -17.05
N VAL A 106 -21.70 17.05 -18.06
CA VAL A 106 -22.64 16.20 -18.81
C VAL A 106 -22.40 16.45 -20.29
N GLY A 107 -21.44 15.73 -20.87
CA GLY A 107 -20.95 16.02 -22.22
C GLY A 107 -20.28 17.40 -22.26
N ASP A 108 -20.74 18.26 -23.16
CA ASP A 108 -20.25 19.64 -23.32
C ASP A 108 -20.90 20.63 -22.35
N GLU A 109 -21.89 20.20 -21.56
CA GLU A 109 -22.61 21.04 -20.62
C GLU A 109 -22.10 20.85 -19.18
N VAL A 110 -22.13 21.92 -18.40
CA VAL A 110 -21.88 21.89 -16.96
C VAL A 110 -23.17 22.24 -16.24
N ILE A 111 -23.74 21.27 -15.52
CA ILE A 111 -24.95 21.47 -14.73
C ILE A 111 -24.62 21.60 -13.24
N ALA A 112 -25.48 22.31 -12.52
CA ALA A 112 -25.29 22.52 -11.09
C ALA A 112 -25.48 21.22 -10.29
N ILE A 113 -24.62 21.03 -9.28
CA ILE A 113 -24.73 19.95 -8.29
C ILE A 113 -24.48 20.51 -6.89
N LYS A 114 -25.07 19.89 -5.86
CA LYS A 114 -24.82 20.29 -4.48
C LYS A 114 -23.37 19.93 -4.08
N PRO A 115 -22.54 20.89 -3.62
CA PRO A 115 -21.14 20.65 -3.26
C PRO A 115 -20.88 19.50 -2.28
N TRP A 116 -21.77 19.30 -1.31
CA TRP A 116 -21.63 18.25 -0.30
C TRP A 116 -21.60 16.83 -0.91
N LEU A 117 -22.21 16.63 -2.09
CA LEU A 117 -22.15 15.35 -2.80
C LEU A 117 -20.72 15.00 -3.21
N GLY A 118 -19.91 16.00 -3.60
CA GLY A 118 -18.50 15.80 -3.88
C GLY A 118 -17.73 15.29 -2.65
N TYR A 119 -17.90 15.92 -1.49
CA TYR A 119 -17.28 15.49 -0.24
C TYR A 119 -17.73 14.10 0.21
N PHE A 120 -19.02 13.80 0.06
CA PHE A 120 -19.57 12.47 0.35
C PHE A 120 -18.91 11.39 -0.52
N TRP A 121 -18.80 11.64 -1.83
CA TRP A 121 -18.18 10.70 -2.75
C TRP A 121 -16.67 10.57 -2.57
N PHE A 122 -15.97 11.64 -2.18
CA PHE A 122 -14.59 11.52 -1.72
C PHE A 122 -14.47 10.64 -0.48
N THR A 123 -15.43 10.69 0.46
CA THR A 123 -15.43 9.79 1.61
C THR A 123 -15.57 8.32 1.18
N ILE A 124 -16.52 8.04 0.29
CA ILE A 124 -16.71 6.69 -0.28
C ILE A 124 -15.44 6.23 -1.00
N CYS A 125 -14.85 7.09 -1.81
CA CYS A 125 -13.63 6.77 -2.55
C CYS A 125 -12.45 6.49 -1.60
N GLY A 126 -12.25 7.32 -0.57
CA GLY A 126 -11.23 7.09 0.44
C GLY A 126 -11.42 5.74 1.16
N ILE A 127 -12.67 5.36 1.45
CA ILE A 127 -12.95 4.01 1.98
C ILE A 127 -12.53 2.96 0.95
N GLY A 128 -12.98 3.06 -0.30
CA GLY A 128 -12.66 2.09 -1.35
C GLY A 128 -11.16 1.92 -1.59
N TRP A 129 -10.39 2.99 -1.42
CA TRP A 129 -8.94 2.98 -1.58
C TRP A 129 -8.19 2.27 -0.44
N ALA A 130 -8.54 2.54 0.82
CA ALA A 130 -7.79 1.99 1.97
C ALA A 130 -8.40 0.72 2.56
N ALA A 131 -9.70 0.47 2.36
CA ALA A 131 -10.38 -0.69 2.93
C ALA A 131 -9.80 -2.03 2.47
N PRO A 132 -9.54 -2.28 1.16
CA PRO A 132 -8.89 -3.51 0.71
C PRO A 132 -7.57 -3.78 1.43
N GLY A 133 -6.72 -2.75 1.51
CA GLY A 133 -5.45 -2.79 2.24
C GLY A 133 -5.63 -3.12 3.72
N GLY A 134 -6.62 -2.50 4.39
CA GLY A 134 -6.90 -2.76 5.79
C GLY A 134 -7.42 -4.17 6.08
N ILE A 135 -8.29 -4.71 5.23
CA ILE A 135 -8.81 -6.07 5.36
C ILE A 135 -7.69 -7.10 5.16
N VAL A 136 -6.91 -6.97 4.08
CA VAL A 136 -5.79 -7.87 3.77
C VAL A 136 -4.70 -7.80 4.83
N LEU A 137 -4.37 -6.60 5.32
CA LEU A 137 -3.44 -6.43 6.44
C LEU A 137 -3.97 -7.12 7.71
N GLY A 138 -5.26 -7.00 7.99
CA GLY A 138 -5.92 -7.68 9.09
C GLY A 138 -5.81 -9.21 9.02
N TRP A 139 -5.94 -9.78 7.81
CA TRP A 139 -5.73 -11.20 7.57
C TRP A 139 -4.28 -11.62 7.79
N ALA A 140 -3.32 -10.79 7.37
CA ALA A 140 -1.89 -11.02 7.54
C ALA A 140 -1.43 -10.90 9.01
N LEU A 141 -2.07 -10.02 9.79
CA LEU A 141 -1.84 -9.85 11.23
C LEU A 141 -2.57 -10.91 12.08
N GLY A 142 -3.58 -11.57 11.51
CA GLY A 142 -4.38 -12.57 12.19
C GLY A 142 -3.58 -13.81 12.61
N LYS A 143 -4.14 -14.58 13.56
CA LYS A 143 -3.58 -15.88 13.97
C LYS A 143 -3.74 -16.90 12.84
N SER A 144 -3.08 -18.06 12.99
CA SER A 144 -3.42 -19.25 12.19
C SER A 144 -4.91 -19.55 12.35
N VAL A 145 -5.65 -19.51 11.25
CA VAL A 145 -7.09 -19.77 11.21
C VAL A 145 -7.38 -21.11 10.57
N SER A 146 -8.58 -21.65 10.79
CA SER A 146 -9.02 -22.90 10.16
C SER A 146 -9.15 -22.76 8.65
N VAL A 147 -9.16 -23.89 7.94
CA VAL A 147 -9.37 -23.93 6.49
C VAL A 147 -10.70 -23.29 6.08
N GLN A 148 -11.76 -23.46 6.90
CA GLN A 148 -13.07 -22.86 6.67
C GLN A 148 -13.00 -21.32 6.68
N VAL A 149 -12.29 -20.74 7.64
CA VAL A 149 -12.09 -19.29 7.71
C VAL A 149 -11.30 -18.80 6.49
N TRP A 150 -10.26 -19.52 6.09
CA TRP A 150 -9.51 -19.20 4.87
C TRP A 150 -10.37 -19.28 3.61
N LEU A 151 -11.23 -20.28 3.48
CA LEU A 151 -12.14 -20.41 2.36
C LEU A 151 -13.05 -19.17 2.25
N VAL A 152 -13.65 -18.74 3.37
CA VAL A 152 -14.48 -17.53 3.40
C VAL A 152 -13.68 -16.29 3.00
N ARG A 153 -12.46 -16.11 3.54
CA ARG A 153 -11.58 -14.98 3.16
C ARG A 153 -11.24 -14.99 1.67
N SER A 154 -10.94 -16.16 1.12
CA SER A 154 -10.65 -16.32 -0.32
C SER A 154 -11.86 -15.99 -1.19
N ILE A 155 -13.07 -16.38 -0.79
CA ILE A 155 -14.31 -16.01 -1.49
C ILE A 155 -14.53 -14.50 -1.40
N THR A 156 -14.43 -13.91 -0.21
CA THR A 156 -14.53 -12.45 -0.02
C THR A 156 -13.51 -11.72 -0.90
N PHE A 157 -12.30 -12.25 -1.01
CA PHE A 157 -11.26 -11.69 -1.87
C PHE A 157 -11.56 -11.85 -3.36
N ALA A 158 -12.05 -13.01 -3.81
CA ALA A 158 -12.44 -13.21 -5.20
C ALA A 158 -13.56 -12.26 -5.61
N VAL A 159 -14.55 -12.03 -4.73
CA VAL A 159 -15.60 -11.04 -4.96
C VAL A 159 -15.01 -9.63 -5.12
N LEU A 160 -14.04 -9.25 -4.29
CA LEU A 160 -13.34 -7.97 -4.45
C LEU A 160 -12.71 -7.84 -5.85
N LEU A 161 -11.98 -8.87 -6.29
CA LEU A 161 -11.31 -8.84 -7.59
C LEU A 161 -12.31 -8.72 -8.75
N VAL A 162 -13.47 -9.40 -8.66
CA VAL A 162 -14.54 -9.25 -9.66
C VAL A 162 -15.07 -7.82 -9.66
N LEU A 163 -15.34 -7.23 -8.50
CA LEU A 163 -15.85 -5.86 -8.41
C LEU A 163 -14.83 -4.80 -8.86
N LEU A 164 -13.54 -5.06 -8.73
CA LEU A 164 -12.51 -4.13 -9.19
C LEU A 164 -12.26 -4.25 -10.70
N PHE A 165 -12.16 -5.46 -11.23
CA PHE A 165 -11.59 -5.69 -12.57
C PHE A 165 -12.60 -6.21 -13.60
N SER A 166 -13.85 -6.50 -13.23
CA SER A 166 -14.87 -6.97 -14.18
C SER A 166 -15.79 -5.83 -14.61
N SER A 167 -15.46 -5.17 -15.74
CA SER A 167 -16.35 -4.16 -16.34
C SER A 167 -17.78 -4.67 -16.51
N PRO A 168 -18.03 -5.88 -17.07
CA PRO A 168 -19.40 -6.37 -17.24
C PRO A 168 -20.19 -6.49 -15.93
N ALA A 169 -19.53 -6.84 -14.82
CA ALA A 169 -20.18 -6.92 -13.52
C ALA A 169 -20.55 -5.54 -12.97
N ILE A 170 -19.69 -4.55 -13.17
CA ILE A 170 -19.94 -3.16 -12.76
C ILE A 170 -20.99 -2.50 -13.65
N ASP A 171 -20.96 -2.73 -14.96
CA ASP A 171 -21.96 -2.20 -15.89
C ASP A 171 -23.36 -2.76 -15.57
N TRP A 172 -23.45 -4.07 -15.37
CA TRP A 172 -24.69 -4.72 -14.93
C TRP A 172 -25.22 -4.18 -13.59
N LEU A 173 -24.34 -3.99 -12.61
CA LEU A 173 -24.73 -3.42 -11.33
C LEU A 173 -25.17 -1.94 -11.48
N GLY A 174 -24.52 -1.18 -12.35
CA GLY A 174 -24.83 0.21 -12.63
C GLY A 174 -26.23 0.36 -13.22
N GLU A 175 -26.58 -0.49 -14.19
CA GLU A 175 -27.94 -0.54 -14.75
C GLU A 175 -29.01 -0.84 -13.69
N ILE A 176 -28.73 -1.76 -12.75
CA ILE A 176 -29.63 -2.07 -11.64
C ILE A 176 -29.78 -0.86 -10.71
N LEU A 177 -28.65 -0.23 -10.35
CA LEU A 177 -28.66 0.92 -9.45
C LEU A 177 -29.35 2.12 -10.09
N LEU A 178 -29.23 2.34 -11.40
CA LEU A 178 -29.96 3.40 -12.12
C LEU A 178 -31.47 3.27 -11.96
N LYS A 179 -32.01 2.04 -11.98
CA LYS A 179 -33.45 1.77 -11.78
C LYS A 179 -33.96 2.18 -10.40
N THR A 180 -33.08 2.37 -9.42
CA THR A 180 -33.45 2.85 -8.07
C THR A 180 -33.79 4.34 -8.02
N ASN A 181 -33.44 5.11 -9.07
CA ASN A 181 -33.62 6.56 -9.13
C ASN A 181 -32.97 7.31 -7.93
N CYS A 182 -31.88 6.77 -7.39
CA CYS A 182 -31.19 7.32 -6.22
C CYS A 182 -30.32 8.52 -6.61
N GLY A 183 -30.80 9.73 -6.33
CA GLY A 183 -30.08 10.98 -6.64
C GLY A 183 -28.75 11.20 -5.90
N ILE A 184 -28.49 10.42 -4.83
CA ILE A 184 -27.20 10.40 -4.14
C ILE A 184 -26.18 9.60 -4.97
N LEU A 185 -26.63 8.48 -5.54
CA LEU A 185 -25.81 7.62 -6.37
C LEU A 185 -25.55 8.23 -7.75
N PHE A 186 -26.58 8.83 -8.33
CA PHE A 186 -26.55 9.43 -9.66
C PHE A 186 -27.16 10.82 -9.61
N PRO A 187 -26.32 11.87 -9.46
CA PRO A 187 -26.81 13.25 -9.39
C PRO A 187 -27.65 13.62 -10.60
N ASN A 188 -28.73 14.38 -10.38
CA ASN A 188 -29.62 14.84 -11.44
C ASN A 188 -30.29 13.73 -12.28
N ILE A 189 -30.37 12.49 -11.77
CA ILE A 189 -31.00 11.35 -12.46
C ILE A 189 -32.44 11.61 -12.93
N LYS A 190 -33.19 12.46 -12.22
CA LYS A 190 -34.56 12.86 -12.60
C LYS A 190 -34.65 13.65 -13.90
N MET A 191 -33.54 14.20 -14.39
CA MET A 191 -33.47 14.91 -15.66
C MET A 191 -33.42 13.96 -16.87
N GLY A 192 -33.33 12.65 -16.66
CA GLY A 192 -33.26 11.67 -17.74
C GLY A 192 -31.90 11.62 -18.46
N ILE A 193 -30.90 12.37 -17.99
CA ILE A 193 -29.58 12.48 -18.64
C ILE A 193 -28.82 11.14 -18.76
N TYR A 194 -29.15 10.13 -17.96
CA TYR A 194 -28.50 8.82 -18.00
C TYR A 194 -29.10 7.83 -19.02
N THR A 195 -30.07 8.24 -19.85
CA THR A 195 -30.64 7.36 -20.88
C THR A 195 -29.78 7.26 -22.13
N ASP A 196 -28.96 8.28 -22.41
CA ASP A 196 -27.99 8.30 -23.50
C ASP A 196 -26.60 8.60 -22.91
N LEU A 197 -25.85 7.54 -22.65
CA LEU A 197 -24.58 7.64 -21.92
C LEU A 197 -23.47 8.11 -22.85
N GLY A 198 -23.28 9.44 -22.93
CA GLY A 198 -22.02 10.01 -23.39
C GLY A 198 -20.84 9.58 -22.52
N GLU A 199 -19.60 9.78 -23.00
CA GLU A 199 -18.37 9.30 -22.34
C GLU A 199 -18.27 9.73 -20.87
N HIS A 200 -18.55 11.01 -20.56
CA HIS A 200 -18.50 11.54 -19.20
C HIS A 200 -19.53 10.90 -18.25
N LEU A 201 -20.75 10.67 -18.72
CA LEU A 201 -21.81 10.06 -17.93
C LEU A 201 -21.58 8.56 -17.75
N SER A 202 -21.10 7.87 -18.79
CA SER A 202 -20.68 6.47 -18.70
C SER A 202 -19.58 6.29 -17.65
N ARG A 203 -18.55 7.16 -17.68
CA ARG A 203 -17.51 7.18 -16.65
C ARG A 203 -18.07 7.47 -15.25
N THR A 204 -19.02 8.39 -15.14
CA THR A 204 -19.68 8.70 -13.85
C THR A 204 -20.42 7.50 -13.30
N LEU A 205 -21.24 6.86 -14.15
CA LEU A 205 -22.00 5.66 -13.82
C LEU A 205 -21.07 4.54 -13.35
N TYR A 206 -20.04 4.23 -14.14
CA TYR A 206 -19.04 3.21 -13.82
C TYR A 206 -18.35 3.51 -12.49
N THR A 207 -17.77 4.71 -12.36
CA THR A 207 -16.97 5.10 -11.19
C THR A 207 -17.80 5.10 -9.92
N ASN A 208 -19.03 5.63 -9.95
CA ASN A 208 -19.91 5.65 -8.79
C ASN A 208 -20.33 4.24 -8.39
N THR A 209 -20.69 3.42 -9.37
CA THR A 209 -21.10 2.03 -9.14
C THR A 209 -19.97 1.23 -8.52
N GLN A 210 -18.76 1.32 -9.09
CA GLN A 210 -17.58 0.62 -8.60
C GLN A 210 -17.24 1.05 -7.17
N ASN A 211 -17.11 2.36 -6.90
CA ASN A 211 -16.82 2.88 -5.55
C ASN A 211 -17.89 2.43 -4.53
N PHE A 212 -19.17 2.51 -4.88
CA PHE A 212 -20.25 2.06 -4.01
C PHE A 212 -20.19 0.55 -3.73
N ALA A 213 -19.94 -0.26 -4.77
CA ALA A 213 -19.80 -1.71 -4.64
C ALA A 213 -18.64 -2.10 -3.71
N ILE A 214 -17.50 -1.40 -3.78
CA ILE A 214 -16.36 -1.64 -2.88
C ILE A 214 -16.69 -1.26 -1.43
N VAL A 215 -17.46 -0.19 -1.19
CA VAL A 215 -17.91 0.15 0.17
C VAL A 215 -18.85 -0.93 0.72
N VAL A 216 -19.79 -1.42 -0.09
CA VAL A 216 -20.67 -2.55 0.29
C VAL A 216 -19.82 -3.79 0.60
N TRP A 217 -18.85 -4.11 -0.26
CA TRP A 217 -17.92 -5.20 -0.03
C TRP A 217 -17.15 -5.05 1.29
N TRP A 218 -16.64 -3.85 1.59
CA TRP A 218 -15.92 -3.58 2.84
C TRP A 218 -16.81 -3.81 4.06
N ILE A 219 -18.05 -3.31 4.04
CA ILE A 219 -19.02 -3.54 5.11
C ILE A 219 -19.26 -5.03 5.31
N LEU A 220 -19.46 -5.79 4.24
CA LEU A 220 -19.63 -7.24 4.29
C LEU A 220 -18.38 -7.95 4.84
N ALA A 221 -17.18 -7.56 4.40
CA ALA A 221 -15.92 -8.11 4.91
C ALA A 221 -15.76 -7.84 6.42
N MET A 222 -16.18 -6.66 6.88
CA MET A 222 -16.21 -6.30 8.30
C MET A 222 -17.22 -7.15 9.09
N PHE A 223 -18.42 -7.39 8.55
CA PHE A 223 -19.37 -8.31 9.17
C PHE A 223 -18.84 -9.74 9.25
N VAL A 224 -18.21 -10.23 8.18
CA VAL A 224 -17.54 -11.54 8.17
C VAL A 224 -16.45 -11.60 9.24
N ALA A 225 -15.62 -10.56 9.36
CA ALA A 225 -14.60 -10.47 10.40
C ALA A 225 -15.21 -10.48 11.81
N ALA A 226 -16.30 -9.76 12.04
CA ALA A 226 -17.02 -9.79 13.31
C ALA A 226 -17.58 -11.19 13.62
N TRP A 227 -18.19 -11.85 12.65
CA TRP A 227 -18.71 -13.20 12.78
C TRP A 227 -17.60 -14.22 13.11
N GLN A 228 -16.45 -14.08 12.45
CA GLN A 228 -15.25 -14.89 12.71
C GLN A 228 -14.50 -14.47 13.99
N ARG A 229 -14.96 -13.42 14.69
CA ARG A 229 -14.30 -12.81 15.86
C ARG A 229 -12.87 -12.38 15.57
N ASP A 230 -12.61 -11.99 14.33
CA ASP A 230 -11.32 -11.55 13.82
C ASP A 230 -11.10 -10.07 14.11
N LYS A 231 -10.59 -9.79 15.32
CA LYS A 231 -10.33 -8.43 15.79
C LYS A 231 -9.28 -7.69 14.95
N THR A 232 -8.30 -8.39 14.37
CA THR A 232 -7.25 -7.74 13.56
C THR A 232 -7.81 -7.18 12.27
N THR A 233 -8.69 -7.94 11.61
CA THR A 233 -9.38 -7.48 10.41
C THR A 233 -10.38 -6.38 10.70
N LEU A 234 -11.15 -6.49 11.79
CA LEU A 234 -12.05 -5.42 12.19
C LEU A 234 -11.32 -4.10 12.44
N ILE A 235 -10.28 -4.12 13.27
CA ILE A 235 -9.62 -2.89 13.68
C ILE A 235 -8.82 -2.27 12.53
N SER A 236 -8.10 -3.09 11.76
CA SER A 236 -7.35 -2.61 10.59
C SER A 236 -8.29 -2.07 9.52
N GLY A 237 -9.38 -2.79 9.21
CA GLY A 237 -10.38 -2.38 8.24
C GLY A 237 -11.14 -1.12 8.64
N LEU A 238 -11.46 -0.94 9.94
CA LEU A 238 -12.13 0.26 10.43
C LEU A 238 -11.21 1.48 10.42
N ILE A 239 -9.98 1.35 10.93
CA ILE A 239 -9.03 2.46 11.00
C ILE A 239 -8.61 2.90 9.60
N LEU A 240 -8.26 1.96 8.73
CA LEU A 240 -7.78 2.30 7.39
C LEU A 240 -8.95 2.69 6.48
N GLY A 241 -10.00 1.88 6.35
CA GLY A 241 -11.14 2.19 5.51
C GLY A 241 -11.89 3.44 6.00
N GLY A 242 -12.42 3.41 7.22
CA GLY A 242 -13.21 4.51 7.77
C GLY A 242 -12.37 5.77 8.01
N GLY A 243 -11.17 5.63 8.57
CA GLY A 243 -10.28 6.76 8.82
C GLY A 243 -9.80 7.42 7.53
N PHE A 244 -9.47 6.65 6.49
CA PHE A 244 -9.03 7.25 5.23
C PHE A 244 -10.19 7.85 4.44
N GLY A 245 -11.42 7.31 4.55
CA GLY A 245 -12.60 8.00 4.02
C GLY A 245 -12.68 9.46 4.48
N ILE A 246 -12.54 9.69 5.79
CA ILE A 246 -12.54 11.05 6.37
C ILE A 246 -11.30 11.83 5.90
N GLY A 247 -10.12 11.22 5.95
CA GLY A 247 -8.86 11.88 5.55
C GLY A 247 -8.82 12.27 4.07
N PHE A 248 -9.42 11.47 3.19
CA PHE A 248 -9.48 11.72 1.75
C PHE A 248 -10.45 12.84 1.42
N MET A 249 -11.62 12.86 2.07
CA MET A 249 -12.55 14.00 2.04
C MET A 249 -11.89 15.29 2.54
N GLN A 250 -11.17 15.24 3.67
CA GLN A 250 -10.45 16.40 4.19
C GLN A 250 -9.39 16.89 3.21
N SER A 251 -8.63 15.96 2.61
CA SER A 251 -7.63 16.29 1.62
C SER A 251 -8.28 17.01 0.44
N ALA A 252 -9.47 16.57 0.00
CA ALA A 252 -10.21 17.18 -1.11
C ALA A 252 -10.54 18.67 -0.91
N MET A 253 -10.43 19.23 0.30
CA MET A 253 -10.55 20.68 0.49
C MET A 253 -9.51 21.49 -0.30
N TRP A 254 -8.34 20.90 -0.60
CA TRP A 254 -7.32 21.55 -1.44
C TRP A 254 -7.81 21.81 -2.88
N THR A 255 -8.85 21.11 -3.35
CA THR A 255 -9.40 21.33 -4.70
C THR A 255 -10.16 22.65 -4.82
N LEU A 256 -10.54 23.26 -3.70
CA LEU A 256 -11.10 24.62 -3.69
C LEU A 256 -10.06 25.68 -4.08
N GLY A 257 -8.77 25.35 -3.95
CA GLY A 257 -7.67 26.25 -4.29
C GLY A 257 -7.36 26.30 -5.78
N TYR A 258 -7.96 25.48 -6.65
CA TYR A 258 -7.52 25.34 -8.05
C TYR A 258 -7.46 26.65 -8.82
N ASP A 259 -8.36 27.58 -8.53
CA ASP A 259 -8.43 28.88 -9.18
C ASP A 259 -7.53 29.94 -8.49
N ILE A 260 -6.88 29.59 -7.37
CA ILE A 260 -6.01 30.45 -6.58
C ILE A 260 -4.55 30.17 -6.94
N ALA A 261 -3.88 31.13 -7.57
CA ALA A 261 -2.45 31.03 -7.89
C ALA A 261 -2.00 29.72 -8.61
N PRO A 262 -2.72 29.24 -9.66
CA PRO A 262 -2.31 28.04 -10.44
C PRO A 262 -0.93 28.21 -11.11
N GLY A 263 -0.49 29.46 -11.28
CA GLY A 263 0.85 29.84 -11.70
C GLY A 263 1.95 29.47 -10.70
N TYR A 264 1.62 29.17 -9.43
CA TYR A 264 2.59 28.96 -8.35
C TYR A 264 2.37 27.69 -7.55
N ILE A 265 1.15 27.14 -7.52
CA ILE A 265 0.81 25.97 -6.71
C ILE A 265 0.14 24.92 -7.60
N ASP A 266 0.67 23.71 -7.55
CA ASP A 266 -0.03 22.54 -8.07
C ASP A 266 -0.91 21.96 -6.96
N TRP A 267 -2.16 22.41 -6.92
CA TRP A 267 -3.12 22.03 -5.88
C TRP A 267 -3.50 20.55 -5.91
N TRP A 268 -3.46 19.93 -7.09
CA TRP A 268 -3.64 18.48 -7.20
C TRP A 268 -2.53 17.76 -6.45
N LYS A 269 -1.29 18.22 -6.59
CA LYS A 269 -0.16 17.65 -5.85
C LYS A 269 -0.20 17.92 -4.36
N VAL A 270 -0.69 19.08 -3.93
CA VAL A 270 -0.92 19.37 -2.50
C VAL A 270 -1.96 18.41 -1.93
N TRP A 271 -3.03 18.14 -2.67
CA TRP A 271 -4.05 17.14 -2.32
C TRP A 271 -3.44 15.73 -2.17
N GLU A 272 -2.55 15.31 -3.09
CA GLU A 272 -1.88 14.00 -3.03
C GLU A 272 -0.94 13.89 -1.82
N LEU A 273 -0.14 14.91 -1.56
CA LEU A 273 0.75 14.97 -0.39
C LEU A 273 -0.07 14.81 0.91
N ASN A 274 -1.19 15.53 1.03
CA ASN A 274 -2.02 15.48 2.23
C ASN A 274 -2.73 14.12 2.37
N SER A 275 -3.24 13.56 1.28
CA SER A 275 -3.86 12.22 1.28
C SER A 275 -2.86 11.14 1.71
N GLY A 276 -1.66 11.15 1.13
CA GLY A 276 -0.58 10.24 1.49
C GLY A 276 -0.16 10.39 2.96
N PHE A 277 -0.09 11.62 3.46
CA PHE A 277 0.20 11.87 4.88
C PHE A 277 -0.87 11.27 5.80
N ASN A 278 -2.14 11.54 5.52
CA ASN A 278 -3.26 11.04 6.31
C ASN A 278 -3.27 9.50 6.35
N LEU A 279 -3.13 8.84 5.20
CA LEU A 279 -3.09 7.38 5.15
C LEU A 279 -1.87 6.79 5.87
N GLY A 280 -0.70 7.42 5.73
CA GLY A 280 0.50 7.02 6.46
C GLY A 280 0.30 7.07 7.98
N VAL A 281 -0.31 8.14 8.51
CA VAL A 281 -0.64 8.23 9.94
C VAL A 281 -1.58 7.10 10.37
N LEU A 282 -2.59 6.76 9.56
CA LEU A 282 -3.48 5.64 9.88
C LEU A 282 -2.73 4.31 9.94
N TYR A 283 -1.78 4.06 9.02
CA TYR A 283 -0.90 2.88 9.08
C TYR A 283 -0.04 2.86 10.35
N ALA A 284 0.49 4.00 10.78
CA ALA A 284 1.23 4.11 12.04
C ALA A 284 0.36 3.76 13.25
N ILE A 285 -0.92 4.17 13.26
CA ILE A 285 -1.87 3.82 14.32
C ILE A 285 -2.10 2.30 14.36
N VAL A 286 -2.35 1.66 13.20
CA VAL A 286 -2.54 0.19 13.15
C VAL A 286 -1.26 -0.54 13.56
N LEU A 287 -0.07 -0.09 13.13
CA LEU A 287 1.23 -0.64 13.52
C LEU A 287 1.40 -0.60 15.04
N TYR A 288 1.19 0.57 15.62
CA TYR A 288 1.34 0.78 17.06
C TYR A 288 0.39 -0.12 17.86
N TRP A 289 -0.87 -0.22 17.41
CA TRP A 289 -1.86 -1.14 17.96
C TRP A 289 -1.43 -2.61 17.87
N ALA A 290 -0.95 -3.04 16.70
CA ALA A 290 -0.51 -4.42 16.46
C ALA A 290 0.70 -4.82 17.32
N ILE A 291 1.69 -3.93 17.46
CA ILE A 291 2.85 -4.14 18.33
C ILE A 291 2.41 -4.30 19.78
N HIS A 292 1.48 -3.47 20.26
CA HIS A 292 1.00 -3.54 21.64
C HIS A 292 0.30 -4.87 21.96
N ILE A 293 -0.53 -5.36 21.03
CA ILE A 293 -1.18 -6.66 21.17
C ILE A 293 -0.16 -7.79 21.19
N GLN A 294 0.80 -7.77 20.27
CA GLN A 294 1.82 -8.82 20.20
C GLN A 294 2.69 -8.82 21.46
N SER A 295 3.03 -7.65 22.00
CA SER A 295 3.77 -7.52 23.27
C SER A 295 3.02 -8.12 24.45
N LYS A 296 1.69 -7.88 24.57
CA LYS A 296 0.86 -8.52 25.59
C LYS A 296 0.83 -10.04 25.43
N LYS A 297 0.69 -10.52 24.20
CA LYS A 297 0.65 -11.96 23.89
C LYS A 297 1.97 -12.66 24.24
N ASN A 298 3.10 -12.09 23.84
CA ASN A 298 4.43 -12.64 24.14
C ASN A 298 4.70 -12.72 25.66
N LYS A 299 4.16 -11.80 26.46
CA LYS A 299 4.24 -11.89 27.93
C LYS A 299 3.43 -13.07 28.46
N SER A 300 2.23 -13.30 27.95
CA SER A 300 1.38 -14.45 28.33
C SER A 300 2.01 -15.78 27.93
N GLU A 301 2.48 -15.91 26.69
CA GLU A 301 3.09 -17.15 26.18
C GLU A 301 4.41 -17.49 26.89
N LYS A 302 5.20 -16.49 27.31
CA LYS A 302 6.39 -16.74 28.15
C LYS A 302 6.05 -17.34 29.51
N LEU A 303 4.84 -17.13 30.04
CA LEU A 303 4.37 -17.80 31.26
C LEU A 303 3.91 -19.25 30.98
N GLU A 304 3.34 -19.53 29.81
CA GLU A 304 2.72 -20.82 29.47
C GLU A 304 3.66 -21.83 28.77
N ASN A 305 4.58 -21.38 27.92
CA ASN A 305 5.42 -22.23 27.05
C ASN A 305 6.61 -22.92 27.75
N LYS A 306 6.47 -23.26 29.04
CA LYS A 306 7.28 -24.33 29.65
C LYS A 306 6.79 -25.74 29.25
N VAL A 307 5.67 -25.85 28.52
CA VAL A 307 5.01 -27.14 28.25
C VAL A 307 4.73 -27.29 26.75
N ASN A 308 5.64 -27.99 26.06
CA ASN A 308 5.44 -28.74 24.81
C ASN A 308 4.52 -28.12 23.72
N THR A 309 5.11 -27.40 22.77
CA THR A 309 4.52 -27.24 21.43
C THR A 309 5.28 -28.10 20.43
N LYS A 310 4.72 -29.27 20.08
CA LYS A 310 5.14 -29.97 18.87
C LYS A 310 4.75 -29.13 17.65
N PRO A 311 5.64 -28.93 16.67
CA PRO A 311 5.28 -28.24 15.44
C PRO A 311 4.20 -29.04 14.72
N ILE A 312 3.07 -28.40 14.45
CA ILE A 312 2.02 -28.95 13.60
C ILE A 312 2.64 -29.14 12.22
N GLY A 313 2.78 -30.40 11.79
CA GLY A 313 3.31 -30.77 10.48
C GLY A 313 2.37 -30.35 9.36
N ILE A 314 2.32 -29.06 9.05
CA ILE A 314 1.64 -28.57 7.86
C ILE A 314 2.43 -29.04 6.64
N ASN A 315 1.73 -29.48 5.59
CA ASN A 315 2.34 -29.84 4.32
C ASN A 315 2.96 -28.58 3.68
N ASN A 316 4.27 -28.39 3.88
CA ASN A 316 5.05 -27.25 3.41
C ASN A 316 4.89 -26.99 1.89
N ARG A 317 4.64 -28.04 1.09
CA ARG A 317 4.44 -27.91 -0.36
C ARG A 317 3.15 -27.16 -0.69
N MET A 318 2.05 -27.48 -0.01
CA MET A 318 0.76 -26.80 -0.26
C MET A 318 0.82 -25.34 0.18
N THR A 319 1.49 -25.05 1.29
CA THR A 319 1.70 -23.65 1.73
C THR A 319 2.54 -22.88 0.71
N THR A 320 3.60 -23.50 0.18
CA THR A 320 4.43 -22.90 -0.87
C THR A 320 3.61 -22.60 -2.12
N LEU A 321 2.87 -23.58 -2.63
CA LEU A 321 2.04 -23.42 -3.83
C LEU A 321 0.97 -22.36 -3.63
N PHE A 322 0.32 -22.34 -2.46
CA PHE A 322 -0.66 -21.32 -2.13
C PHE A 322 -0.05 -19.91 -2.12
N LEU A 323 1.10 -19.72 -1.47
CA LEU A 323 1.79 -18.43 -1.45
C LEU A 323 2.27 -17.99 -2.83
N ALA A 324 2.81 -18.93 -3.62
CA ALA A 324 3.26 -18.68 -4.98
C ALA A 324 2.08 -18.25 -5.86
N PHE A 325 0.99 -19.01 -5.84
CA PHE A 325 -0.20 -18.76 -6.66
C PHE A 325 -0.94 -17.49 -6.23
N SER A 326 -1.21 -17.30 -4.94
CA SER A 326 -1.92 -16.11 -4.46
C SER A 326 -1.17 -14.81 -4.75
N GLY A 327 0.14 -14.77 -4.52
CA GLY A 327 0.93 -13.60 -4.87
C GLY A 327 1.10 -13.40 -6.37
N SER A 328 1.20 -14.49 -7.14
CA SER A 328 1.21 -14.49 -8.60
C SER A 328 -0.06 -13.87 -9.19
N VAL A 329 -1.23 -14.33 -8.75
CA VAL A 329 -2.54 -13.81 -9.17
C VAL A 329 -2.66 -12.32 -8.83
N LEU A 330 -2.20 -11.91 -7.65
CA LEU A 330 -2.22 -10.51 -7.26
C LEU A 330 -1.35 -9.61 -8.14
N LEU A 331 -0.12 -10.05 -8.42
CA LEU A 331 0.78 -9.34 -9.32
C LEU A 331 0.25 -9.30 -10.75
N TYR A 332 -0.44 -10.35 -11.19
CA TYR A 332 -1.11 -10.37 -12.48
C TYR A 332 -2.14 -9.24 -12.58
N PHE A 333 -3.09 -9.18 -11.64
CA PHE A 333 -4.14 -8.16 -11.67
C PHE A 333 -3.57 -6.74 -11.59
N ILE A 334 -2.50 -6.55 -10.82
CA ILE A 334 -1.81 -5.26 -10.72
C ILE A 334 -1.14 -4.84 -12.03
N GLY A 335 -0.52 -5.79 -12.74
CA GLY A 335 0.19 -5.50 -13.99
C GLY A 335 -0.67 -5.60 -15.24
N PHE A 336 -1.88 -6.18 -15.15
CA PHE A 336 -2.71 -6.56 -16.30
C PHE A 336 -3.05 -5.37 -17.18
N GLU A 337 -3.49 -4.27 -16.58
CA GLU A 337 -3.99 -3.10 -17.32
C GLU A 337 -2.85 -2.17 -17.76
N TYR A 338 -1.86 -1.96 -16.90
CA TYR A 338 -0.90 -0.85 -17.06
C TYR A 338 0.43 -1.25 -17.70
N PHE A 339 0.87 -2.51 -17.54
CA PHE A 339 2.15 -2.98 -18.06
C PHE A 339 2.13 -4.49 -18.32
N PHE A 340 1.12 -4.97 -19.05
CA PHE A 340 0.78 -6.39 -19.22
C PHE A 340 1.97 -7.35 -19.32
N TRP A 341 2.89 -7.14 -20.28
CA TRP A 341 4.04 -8.03 -20.49
C TRP A 341 5.02 -8.02 -19.32
N THR A 342 5.35 -6.83 -18.82
CA THR A 342 6.18 -6.66 -17.63
C THR A 342 5.50 -7.26 -16.40
N GLY A 343 4.17 -7.14 -16.29
CA GLY A 343 3.36 -7.69 -15.22
C GLY A 343 3.39 -9.21 -15.21
N ILE A 344 3.25 -9.85 -16.38
CA ILE A 344 3.42 -11.30 -16.55
C ILE A 344 4.82 -11.74 -16.15
N ALA A 345 5.87 -11.01 -16.56
CA ALA A 345 7.24 -11.36 -16.22
C ALA A 345 7.50 -11.26 -14.71
N LEU A 346 7.05 -10.16 -14.07
CA LEU A 346 7.17 -9.96 -12.62
C LEU A 346 6.40 -11.02 -11.83
N ASN A 347 5.18 -11.33 -12.27
CA ASN A 347 4.37 -12.41 -11.72
C ASN A 347 5.10 -13.75 -11.80
N LEU A 348 5.52 -14.17 -13.00
CA LEU A 348 6.21 -15.44 -13.20
C LEU A 348 7.48 -15.51 -12.36
N PHE A 349 8.23 -14.41 -12.26
CA PHE A 349 9.41 -14.33 -11.42
C PHE A 349 9.08 -14.56 -9.95
N TYR A 350 8.02 -13.95 -9.41
CA TYR A 350 7.56 -14.21 -8.05
C TYR A 350 7.21 -15.68 -7.83
N PHE A 351 6.39 -16.24 -8.72
CA PHE A 351 5.95 -17.63 -8.64
C PHE A 351 7.15 -18.59 -8.60
N LEU A 352 8.08 -18.43 -9.54
CA LEU A 352 9.29 -19.25 -9.63
C LEU A 352 10.19 -19.07 -8.41
N ALA A 353 10.37 -17.85 -7.90
CA ALA A 353 11.17 -17.59 -6.71
C ALA A 353 10.63 -18.30 -5.46
N ILE A 354 9.32 -18.24 -5.24
CA ILE A 354 8.66 -18.91 -4.11
C ILE A 354 8.72 -20.43 -4.26
N CYS A 355 8.39 -20.97 -5.43
CA CYS A 355 8.48 -22.41 -5.72
C CYS A 355 9.91 -22.94 -5.57
N PHE A 356 10.91 -22.25 -6.13
CA PHE A 356 12.32 -22.62 -5.99
C PHE A 356 12.75 -22.66 -4.52
N THR A 357 12.29 -21.70 -3.72
CA THR A 357 12.58 -21.64 -2.28
C THR A 357 11.91 -22.79 -1.52
N GLY A 358 10.63 -23.05 -1.77
CA GLY A 358 9.84 -24.03 -1.02
C GLY A 358 10.09 -25.49 -1.41
N PHE A 359 10.55 -25.75 -2.64
CA PHE A 359 10.92 -27.09 -3.11
C PHE A 359 12.41 -27.44 -2.96
N SER A 360 13.22 -26.52 -2.42
CA SER A 360 14.61 -26.81 -2.07
C SER A 360 14.71 -27.93 -1.04
N PHE A 361 15.74 -28.78 -1.12
CA PHE A 361 16.05 -29.91 -0.21
C PHE A 361 16.45 -29.49 1.22
N SER A 362 16.01 -28.33 1.68
CA SER A 362 16.29 -27.80 3.02
C SER A 362 15.47 -28.54 4.09
N LYS A 363 15.96 -28.52 5.34
CA LYS A 363 15.20 -29.05 6.49
C LYS A 363 13.82 -28.35 6.58
N PRO A 364 12.72 -29.10 6.83
CA PRO A 364 11.35 -28.57 6.84
C PRO A 364 11.17 -27.32 7.70
N GLU A 365 11.84 -27.25 8.86
CA GLU A 365 11.75 -26.13 9.81
C GLU A 365 12.29 -24.81 9.25
N SER A 366 13.24 -24.87 8.32
CA SER A 366 13.86 -23.67 7.71
C SER A 366 13.09 -23.12 6.50
N ILE A 367 12.18 -23.91 5.93
CA ILE A 367 11.51 -23.55 4.66
C ILE A 367 10.65 -22.30 4.84
N TYR A 368 9.88 -22.23 5.93
CA TYR A 368 8.98 -21.09 6.17
C TYR A 368 9.73 -19.76 6.32
N ASP A 369 10.85 -19.77 7.04
CA ASP A 369 11.71 -18.60 7.18
C ASP A 369 12.34 -18.18 5.84
N LYS A 370 12.77 -19.16 5.03
CA LYS A 370 13.30 -18.88 3.69
C LYS A 370 12.23 -18.28 2.79
N LEU A 371 10.99 -18.80 2.81
CA LEU A 371 9.86 -18.26 2.03
C LEU A 371 9.57 -16.80 2.40
N LYS A 372 9.56 -16.48 3.69
CA LYS A 372 9.39 -15.09 4.17
C LYS A 372 10.52 -14.18 3.70
N ASN A 373 11.77 -14.65 3.76
CA ASN A 373 12.92 -13.90 3.27
C ASN A 373 12.83 -13.66 1.76
N THR A 374 12.47 -14.69 0.98
CA THR A 374 12.25 -14.57 -0.47
C THR A 374 11.15 -13.56 -0.78
N SER A 375 10.02 -13.60 -0.06
CA SER A 375 8.93 -12.64 -0.22
C SER A 375 9.36 -11.20 0.12
N LEU A 376 10.13 -10.99 1.20
CA LEU A 376 10.68 -9.67 1.53
C LEU A 376 11.65 -9.17 0.46
N ILE A 377 12.59 -10.02 0.03
CA ILE A 377 13.57 -9.68 -1.02
C ILE A 377 12.84 -9.30 -2.31
N TYR A 378 11.82 -10.08 -2.70
CA TYR A 378 11.01 -9.78 -3.86
C TYR A 378 10.21 -8.47 -3.70
N SER A 379 9.68 -8.18 -2.50
CA SER A 379 8.95 -6.94 -2.26
C SER A 379 9.84 -5.70 -2.40
N ILE A 380 11.07 -5.77 -1.91
CA ILE A 380 12.08 -4.71 -2.09
C ILE A 380 12.45 -4.58 -3.57
N PHE A 381 12.66 -5.72 -4.25
CA PHE A 381 12.86 -5.75 -5.71
C PHE A 381 11.74 -5.04 -6.45
N LEU A 382 10.49 -5.41 -6.20
CA LEU A 382 9.32 -4.88 -6.86
C LEU A 382 9.21 -3.37 -6.66
N LEU A 383 9.45 -2.87 -5.43
CA LEU A 383 9.46 -1.44 -5.15
C LEU A 383 10.51 -0.71 -5.99
N ILE A 384 11.76 -1.17 -5.95
CA ILE A 384 12.86 -0.52 -6.68
C ILE A 384 12.62 -0.61 -8.20
N PHE A 385 12.15 -1.75 -8.69
CA PHE A 385 11.81 -1.97 -10.08
C PHE A 385 10.73 -0.99 -10.56
N LEU A 386 9.63 -0.84 -9.82
CA LEU A 386 8.53 0.08 -10.17
C LEU A 386 8.94 1.55 -10.08
N LEU A 387 9.80 1.91 -9.13
CA LEU A 387 10.36 3.27 -9.04
C LEU A 387 11.16 3.63 -10.29
N PHE A 388 12.04 2.74 -10.76
CA PHE A 388 12.79 2.97 -12.00
C PHE A 388 11.93 2.83 -13.26
N HIS A 389 10.94 1.94 -13.26
CA HIS A 389 10.01 1.75 -14.37
C HIS A 389 9.23 3.04 -14.65
N GLY A 390 8.57 3.62 -13.65
CA GLY A 390 7.91 4.91 -13.84
C GLY A 390 8.91 6.06 -14.00
N GLY A 391 10.03 6.03 -13.25
CA GLY A 391 11.08 7.06 -13.31
C GLY A 391 11.70 7.20 -14.69
N SER A 392 11.76 6.10 -15.46
CA SER A 392 12.33 6.08 -16.81
C SER A 392 11.67 7.07 -17.77
N GLU A 393 10.39 7.40 -17.57
CA GLU A 393 9.70 8.44 -18.34
C GLU A 393 10.37 9.81 -18.12
N ARG A 394 10.59 10.20 -16.87
CA ARG A 394 11.21 11.50 -16.55
C ARG A 394 12.71 11.53 -16.79
N PHE A 395 13.39 10.41 -16.64
CA PHE A 395 14.80 10.32 -17.01
C PHE A 395 15.02 10.63 -18.50
N GLY A 396 14.18 10.12 -19.40
CA GLY A 396 14.34 10.41 -20.83
C GLY A 396 14.18 11.89 -21.16
N ILE A 397 13.22 12.57 -20.52
CA ILE A 397 13.04 14.03 -20.66
C ILE A 397 14.28 14.79 -20.15
N VAL A 398 14.77 14.43 -18.97
CA VAL A 398 15.97 15.08 -18.37
C VAL A 398 17.21 14.87 -19.23
N PHE A 399 17.34 13.70 -19.86
CA PHE A 399 18.44 13.39 -20.78
C PHE A 399 18.21 13.91 -22.21
N ASN A 400 17.14 14.69 -22.46
CA ASN A 400 16.75 15.19 -23.78
C ASN A 400 16.63 14.08 -24.84
N LEU A 401 16.15 12.90 -24.43
CA LEU A 401 15.89 11.78 -25.35
C LEU A 401 14.55 11.94 -26.08
N TYR A 402 13.61 12.67 -25.49
CA TYR A 402 12.30 13.02 -26.04
C TYR A 402 11.71 14.23 -25.30
N GLU A 403 10.77 14.93 -25.93
CA GLU A 403 10.07 16.07 -25.33
C GLU A 403 8.97 15.62 -24.35
N LEU A 404 8.59 16.51 -23.42
CA LEU A 404 7.57 16.26 -22.40
C LEU A 404 6.21 15.82 -22.97
N ASN A 405 5.88 16.24 -24.19
CA ASN A 405 4.58 15.97 -24.82
C ASN A 405 4.62 14.79 -25.80
N GLU A 406 5.81 14.22 -26.08
CA GLU A 406 5.97 13.14 -27.06
C GLU A 406 5.70 11.76 -26.46
N VAL A 407 5.86 11.63 -25.14
CA VAL A 407 5.77 10.35 -24.43
C VAL A 407 4.58 10.40 -23.50
N SER A 408 3.54 9.64 -23.84
CA SER A 408 2.45 9.39 -22.90
C SER A 408 2.95 8.51 -21.77
N GLN A 409 2.29 8.60 -20.62
CA GLN A 409 2.64 7.85 -19.40
C GLN A 409 2.91 6.35 -19.63
N TYR A 410 2.16 5.71 -20.53
CA TYR A 410 2.28 4.29 -20.85
C TYR A 410 3.00 3.99 -22.17
N SER A 411 3.51 5.01 -22.87
CA SER A 411 4.31 4.75 -24.07
C SER A 411 5.72 4.30 -23.70
N TRP A 412 6.23 3.35 -24.49
CA TRP A 412 7.54 2.75 -24.34
C TRP A 412 8.37 2.99 -25.61
N PRO A 413 8.76 4.24 -25.88
CA PRO A 413 9.67 4.52 -26.98
C PRO A 413 11.00 3.82 -26.74
N VAL A 414 11.75 3.58 -27.82
CA VAL A 414 12.99 2.80 -27.80
C VAL A 414 14.01 3.43 -26.81
N GLU A 415 14.04 4.74 -26.73
CA GLU A 415 14.87 5.53 -25.82
C GLU A 415 14.56 5.23 -24.35
N ARG A 416 13.26 5.16 -23.99
CA ARG A 416 12.84 4.79 -22.63
C ARG A 416 13.24 3.35 -22.29
N ILE A 417 13.14 2.44 -23.26
CA ILE A 417 13.60 1.04 -23.12
C ILE A 417 15.11 1.00 -22.84
N PHE A 418 15.92 1.78 -23.57
CA PHE A 418 17.37 1.86 -23.37
C PHE A 418 17.75 2.40 -21.98
N VAL A 419 16.98 3.34 -21.43
CA VAL A 419 17.18 3.84 -20.05
C VAL A 419 16.82 2.77 -19.02
N PHE A 420 15.68 2.08 -19.20
CA PHE A 420 15.13 1.20 -18.18
C PHE A 420 15.77 -0.20 -18.14
N VAL A 421 15.95 -0.85 -19.30
CA VAL A 421 16.34 -2.26 -19.38
C VAL A 421 17.67 -2.58 -18.67
N PRO A 422 18.75 -1.80 -18.80
CA PRO A 422 20.00 -2.08 -18.10
C PRO A 422 19.83 -2.09 -16.57
N ILE A 423 19.03 -1.14 -16.05
CA ILE A 423 18.72 -1.05 -14.62
C ILE A 423 17.88 -2.24 -14.18
N ALA A 424 16.84 -2.59 -14.94
CA ALA A 424 15.98 -3.73 -14.69
C ALA A 424 16.76 -5.06 -14.65
N LEU A 425 17.65 -5.29 -15.61
CA LEU A 425 18.51 -6.48 -15.67
C LEU A 425 19.46 -6.55 -14.47
N PHE A 426 20.10 -5.43 -14.12
CA PHE A 426 20.99 -5.36 -12.97
C PHE A 426 20.28 -5.72 -11.67
N ILE A 427 19.16 -5.04 -11.37
CA ILE A 427 18.39 -5.26 -10.13
C ILE A 427 17.86 -6.71 -10.09
N THR A 428 17.34 -7.22 -11.21
CA THR A 428 16.87 -8.61 -11.31
C THR A 428 18.00 -9.60 -11.04
N GLY A 429 19.18 -9.39 -11.62
CA GLY A 429 20.37 -10.22 -11.37
C GLY A 429 20.79 -10.22 -9.89
N VAL A 430 20.82 -9.06 -9.23
CA VAL A 430 21.11 -8.96 -7.79
C VAL A 430 20.09 -9.77 -6.97
N VAL A 431 18.80 -9.69 -7.32
CA VAL A 431 17.73 -10.34 -6.58
C VAL A 431 17.76 -11.86 -6.76
N ILE A 432 17.97 -12.35 -7.99
CA ILE A 432 18.20 -13.76 -8.27
C ILE A 432 19.37 -14.29 -7.44
N PHE A 433 20.50 -13.56 -7.42
CA PHE A 433 21.66 -13.94 -6.63
C PHE A 433 21.36 -13.99 -5.13
N LYS A 434 20.62 -13.01 -4.59
CA LYS A 434 20.24 -12.97 -3.16
C LYS A 434 19.30 -14.11 -2.78
N ILE A 435 18.28 -14.39 -3.59
CA ILE A 435 17.36 -15.51 -3.37
C ILE A 435 18.13 -16.83 -3.43
N TRP A 436 18.95 -17.03 -4.47
CA TRP A 436 19.78 -18.23 -4.61
C TRP A 436 20.71 -18.44 -3.42
N LYS A 437 21.39 -17.38 -2.95
CA LYS A 437 22.25 -17.45 -1.77
C LYS A 437 21.45 -17.82 -0.51
N GLY A 438 20.27 -17.23 -0.30
CA GLY A 438 19.40 -17.55 0.84
C GLY A 438 18.82 -18.96 0.80
N VAL A 439 18.57 -19.50 -0.41
CA VAL A 439 18.16 -20.89 -0.59
C VAL A 439 19.31 -21.84 -0.28
N LYS A 440 20.52 -21.56 -0.78
CA LYS A 440 21.72 -22.39 -0.58
C LYS A 440 22.30 -22.32 0.82
N SER A 441 22.17 -21.20 1.53
CA SER A 441 22.71 -21.09 2.88
C SER A 441 21.96 -22.07 3.79
N GLY A 442 22.70 -23.04 4.34
CA GLY A 442 22.24 -23.84 5.47
C GLY A 442 22.10 -22.99 6.74
N TYR A 443 22.70 -21.80 6.74
CA TYR A 443 22.51 -20.77 7.74
C TYR A 443 21.14 -20.12 7.52
N THR A 444 20.22 -20.34 8.46
CA THR A 444 19.21 -19.35 8.77
C THR A 444 19.97 -18.17 9.36
N GLU A 445 20.11 -17.06 8.61
CA GLU A 445 20.55 -15.79 9.22
C GLU A 445 19.76 -15.64 10.50
N THR A 446 20.48 -15.67 11.62
CA THR A 446 19.79 -15.62 12.90
C THR A 446 19.11 -14.26 12.96
N ARG A 447 17.93 -14.21 13.58
CA ARG A 447 17.15 -12.97 13.76
C ARG A 447 18.00 -11.77 14.24
N TRP A 448 19.12 -12.04 14.90
CA TRP A 448 20.10 -11.10 15.43
C TRP A 448 20.99 -10.44 14.35
N ASP A 449 21.29 -11.12 13.23
CA ASP A 449 22.07 -10.54 12.14
C ASP A 449 21.32 -9.41 11.42
N LEU A 450 19.99 -9.39 11.51
CA LEU A 450 19.10 -8.37 10.93
C LEU A 450 19.01 -7.08 11.77
N ILE A 451 19.31 -7.14 13.07
CA ILE A 451 19.35 -5.97 13.97
C ILE A 451 20.61 -5.13 13.74
N ASN A 452 21.52 -5.61 12.89
CA ASN A 452 22.77 -4.96 12.53
C ASN A 452 22.57 -3.47 12.16
N PRO A 453 23.41 -2.53 12.66
CA PRO A 453 23.34 -1.11 12.31
C PRO A 453 23.33 -0.82 10.79
N LYS A 454 23.83 -1.76 9.97
CA LYS A 454 23.73 -1.69 8.50
C LYS A 454 22.29 -1.69 7.97
N SER A 455 21.31 -2.27 8.68
CA SER A 455 19.92 -2.25 8.23
C SER A 455 19.33 -0.84 8.27
N ALA A 456 19.66 -0.05 9.29
CA ALA A 456 19.25 1.35 9.38
C ALA A 456 19.78 2.17 8.21
N LEU A 457 21.08 2.03 7.88
CA LEU A 457 21.69 2.70 6.74
C LEU A 457 20.99 2.36 5.43
N ARG A 458 20.67 1.07 5.19
CA ARG A 458 19.94 0.64 3.99
C ARG A 458 18.54 1.24 3.89
N ILE A 459 17.85 1.44 5.01
CA ILE A 459 16.55 2.14 4.99
C ILE A 459 16.75 3.60 4.61
N VAL A 460 17.75 4.29 5.17
CA VAL A 460 18.07 5.68 4.77
C VAL A 460 18.42 5.77 3.29
N ASP A 461 19.23 4.84 2.77
CA ASP A 461 19.58 4.77 1.34
C ASP A 461 18.32 4.59 0.48
N LEU A 462 17.39 3.71 0.89
CA LEU A 462 16.13 3.50 0.20
C LEU A 462 15.23 4.75 0.23
N LEU A 463 15.10 5.40 1.40
CA LEU A 463 14.33 6.64 1.51
C LEU A 463 14.93 7.77 0.67
N THR A 464 16.26 7.84 0.61
CA THR A 464 16.98 8.81 -0.24
C THR A 464 16.73 8.51 -1.72
N LEU A 465 16.79 7.24 -2.12
CA LEU A 465 16.50 6.82 -3.50
C LEU A 465 15.05 7.17 -3.90
N ILE A 466 14.07 6.87 -3.05
CA ILE A 466 12.66 7.25 -3.26
C ILE A 466 12.54 8.77 -3.37
N GLY A 467 13.21 9.50 -2.48
CA GLY A 467 13.28 10.95 -2.49
C GLY A 467 13.78 11.48 -3.84
N CYS A 468 14.94 11.02 -4.30
CA CYS A 468 15.56 11.42 -5.56
C CYS A 468 14.68 11.11 -6.77
N ILE A 469 14.16 9.87 -6.87
CA ILE A 469 13.27 9.47 -7.96
C ILE A 469 12.04 10.36 -7.95
N GLY A 470 11.40 10.57 -6.80
CA GLY A 470 10.20 11.39 -6.76
C GLY A 470 10.43 12.87 -7.02
N VAL A 471 11.59 13.46 -6.69
CA VAL A 471 11.93 14.83 -7.14
C VAL A 471 11.96 14.91 -8.67
N LEU A 472 12.53 13.90 -9.33
CA LEU A 472 12.56 13.83 -10.79
C LEU A 472 11.15 13.58 -11.35
N SER A 473 10.36 12.72 -10.71
CA SER A 473 8.98 12.40 -11.08
C SER A 473 8.08 13.63 -11.06
N ILE A 474 8.18 14.42 -10.00
CA ILE A 474 7.32 15.59 -9.81
C ILE A 474 7.78 16.80 -10.62
N TRP A 475 8.98 16.82 -11.19
CA TRP A 475 9.44 17.98 -11.97
C TRP A 475 8.60 18.19 -13.24
N PRO A 476 8.16 19.43 -13.57
CA PRO A 476 8.43 20.72 -12.92
C PRO A 476 7.31 21.20 -11.96
N ALA A 477 6.54 20.29 -11.35
CA ALA A 477 5.43 20.62 -10.46
C ALA A 477 5.88 21.54 -9.32
N LYS A 478 4.99 22.49 -9.01
CA LYS A 478 5.27 23.62 -8.12
C LYS A 478 5.08 23.25 -6.64
N ILE A 479 5.60 22.08 -6.26
CA ILE A 479 5.51 21.51 -4.91
C ILE A 479 6.85 21.03 -4.36
N SER A 480 7.97 21.28 -5.04
CA SER A 480 9.29 20.80 -4.64
C SER A 480 9.67 21.19 -3.21
N VAL A 481 9.28 22.39 -2.75
CA VAL A 481 9.54 22.82 -1.37
C VAL A 481 8.83 21.93 -0.35
N PHE A 482 7.54 21.64 -0.55
CA PHE A 482 6.79 20.74 0.33
C PHE A 482 7.34 19.32 0.29
N TYR A 483 7.69 18.83 -0.91
CA TYR A 483 8.27 17.51 -1.08
C TYR A 483 9.61 17.38 -0.33
N SER A 484 10.53 18.35 -0.50
CA SER A 484 11.80 18.39 0.22
C SER A 484 11.61 18.49 1.74
N LEU A 485 10.62 19.26 2.20
CA LEU A 485 10.28 19.36 3.63
C LEU A 485 9.85 18.00 4.20
N PHE A 486 8.94 17.28 3.54
CA PHE A 486 8.53 15.95 3.99
C PHE A 486 9.70 14.94 3.98
N LEU A 487 10.59 15.00 2.98
CA LEU A 487 11.77 14.15 2.94
C LEU A 487 12.71 14.44 4.11
N ALA A 488 12.97 15.72 4.40
CA ALA A 488 13.78 16.14 5.54
C ALA A 488 13.18 15.67 6.87
N ILE A 489 11.86 15.82 7.05
CA ILE A 489 11.15 15.33 8.25
C ILE A 489 11.29 13.81 8.36
N ALA A 490 11.08 13.06 7.28
CA ALA A 490 11.18 11.61 7.30
C ALA A 490 12.59 11.13 7.72
N ILE A 491 13.64 11.70 7.13
CA ILE A 491 15.03 11.35 7.46
C ILE A 491 15.36 11.74 8.91
N TYR A 492 14.97 12.94 9.34
CA TYR A 492 15.19 13.41 10.72
C TYR A 492 14.53 12.46 11.73
N VAL A 493 13.25 12.15 11.51
CA VAL A 493 12.46 11.29 12.39
C VAL A 493 13.01 9.86 12.41
N PHE A 494 13.40 9.32 11.26
CA PHE A 494 14.02 8.00 11.18
C PHE A 494 15.30 7.93 12.01
N ASN A 495 16.19 8.93 11.88
CA ASN A 495 17.43 9.00 12.65
C ASN A 495 17.16 9.10 14.16
N ARG A 496 16.12 9.82 14.58
CA ARG A 496 15.71 9.90 15.99
C ARG A 496 15.20 8.56 16.53
N LEU A 497 14.37 7.85 15.75
CA LEU A 497 13.90 6.50 16.11
C LEU A 497 15.07 5.52 16.23
N GLU A 498 16.00 5.57 15.28
CA GLU A 498 17.17 4.70 15.29
C GLU A 498 18.08 4.96 16.49
N PHE A 499 18.37 6.23 16.80
CA PHE A 499 19.12 6.59 18.00
C PHE A 499 18.45 6.04 19.26
N LYS A 500 17.12 6.13 19.35
CA LYS A 500 16.35 5.58 20.47
C LYS A 500 16.49 4.06 20.55
N TYR A 501 16.32 3.33 19.45
CA TYR A 501 16.44 1.87 19.44
C TYR A 501 17.85 1.35 19.73
N ARG A 502 18.90 2.14 19.54
CA ARG A 502 20.28 1.75 19.91
C ARG A 502 20.55 1.87 21.40
N ASN A 503 19.81 2.71 22.11
CA ASN A 503 19.98 2.97 23.54
C ASN A 503 19.01 2.13 24.41
N GLU A 504 18.07 1.40 23.79
CA GLU A 504 17.21 0.37 24.41
C GLU A 504 17.88 -1.00 24.34
#